data_AF-A0A7I7K2V5-F1
#
_entry.id   AF-A0A7I7K2V5-F1
#
_cell.length_a   1.000
_cell.length_b   1.000
_cell.length_c   1.000
_cell.angle_alpha   90.00
_cell.angle_beta   90.00
_cell.angle_gamma   90.00
#
_symmetry.space_group_name_H-M   'P 1'
#
loop_
_entity.id
_entity.type
_entity.pdbx_description
1 polymer ?
#
loop_
_entity_poly.entity_id
_entity_poly.type
_entity_poly.pdbx_seq_one_letter_code
_entity_poly.pdbx_strand_id
1 'polypeptide(L)'
;MPGVDVLFIDTSVLCNLLRVPGRCERAEEMQELFYEHVNNNVNFVLPITSIIETGNFIQQCTGDRYAAANRFRMALEAAAESSPPWVIHRMNWDEEFITALIAGDSTGSTLVHHFTNKLLGAGDLSILIERDLFAASRAVGSVEIWTIDEKLDSYRRA
;
A
#
# COMPACT_ATOMS: atom_id res chain seq x y z
N MET A 1 26.80 1.22 2.13
CA MET A 1 25.77 1.53 3.14
C MET A 1 24.64 0.57 2.87
N PRO A 2 24.07 -0.14 3.87
CA PRO A 2 22.87 -0.93 3.62
C PRO A 2 21.80 0.03 3.07
N GLY A 3 21.10 -0.40 2.02
CA GLY A 3 20.06 0.41 1.39
C GLY A 3 18.92 0.71 2.38
N VAL A 4 18.15 1.77 2.12
CA VAL A 4 16.98 2.11 2.94
C VAL A 4 15.85 1.13 2.64
N ASP A 5 15.20 0.61 3.68
CA ASP A 5 14.04 -0.29 3.54
C ASP A 5 12.78 0.51 3.19
N VAL A 6 11.92 -0.08 2.36
CA VAL A 6 10.70 0.56 1.86
C VAL A 6 9.49 -0.35 2.07
N LEU A 7 8.41 0.21 2.61
CA LEU A 7 7.12 -0.45 2.80
C LEU A 7 6.04 0.20 1.93
N PHE A 8 5.37 -0.63 1.11
CA PHE A 8 4.16 -0.28 0.39
C PHE A 8 2.97 -0.46 1.32
N ILE A 9 2.29 0.62 1.68
CA ILE A 9 1.19 0.58 2.64
C ILE A 9 -0.10 0.15 1.93
N ASP A 10 -0.59 -1.04 2.26
CA ASP A 10 -1.89 -1.52 1.80
C ASP A 10 -3.06 -0.73 2.44
N THR A 11 -4.22 -0.76 1.78
CA THR A 11 -5.48 -0.13 2.20
C THR A 11 -5.86 -0.50 3.62
N SER A 12 -5.67 -1.76 4.02
CA SER A 12 -6.05 -2.23 5.35
C SER A 12 -5.25 -1.54 6.47
N VAL A 13 -3.95 -1.34 6.26
CA VAL A 13 -3.07 -0.59 7.18
C VAL A 13 -3.38 0.90 7.11
N LEU A 14 -3.54 1.46 5.90
CA LEU A 14 -3.82 2.88 5.71
C LEU A 14 -5.12 3.30 6.41
N CYS A 15 -6.18 2.48 6.33
CA CYS A 15 -7.43 2.73 7.02
C CYS A 15 -7.26 2.81 8.55
N ASN A 16 -6.44 1.94 9.13
CA ASN A 16 -6.12 1.94 10.56
C ASN A 16 -5.31 3.18 10.94
N LEU A 17 -4.27 3.53 10.17
CA LEU A 17 -3.45 4.72 10.42
C LEU A 17 -4.29 6.01 10.37
N LEU A 18 -5.23 6.09 9.42
CA LEU A 18 -6.09 7.26 9.24
C LEU A 18 -7.35 7.24 10.13
N ARG A 19 -7.55 6.17 10.91
CA ARG A 19 -8.73 5.95 11.77
C ARG A 19 -10.04 6.07 10.98
N VAL A 20 -10.10 5.42 9.81
CA VAL A 20 -11.30 5.38 8.96
C VAL A 20 -12.44 4.70 9.71
N PRO A 21 -13.59 5.37 9.92
CA PRO A 21 -14.70 4.80 10.68
C PRO A 21 -15.15 3.44 10.14
N GLY A 22 -15.23 2.45 11.03
CA GLY A 22 -15.63 1.07 10.71
C GLY A 22 -14.58 0.24 9.98
N ARG A 23 -13.32 0.71 9.88
CA ARG A 23 -12.19 0.01 9.24
C ARG A 23 -10.87 0.25 9.97
N CYS A 24 -10.92 0.49 11.27
CA CYS A 24 -9.75 0.89 12.06
C CYS A 24 -9.65 0.19 13.42
N GLU A 25 -9.99 -1.09 13.46
CA GLU A 25 -10.03 -1.92 14.68
C GLU A 25 -8.67 -2.06 15.36
N ARG A 26 -7.57 -1.93 14.59
CA ARG A 26 -6.18 -2.04 15.04
C ARG A 26 -5.44 -0.70 14.97
N ALA A 27 -6.16 0.42 15.09
CA ALA A 27 -5.60 1.75 14.92
C ALA A 27 -4.39 2.03 15.85
N GLU A 28 -4.48 1.68 17.13
CA GLU A 28 -3.37 1.93 18.07
C GLU A 28 -2.14 1.09 17.72
N GLU A 29 -2.34 -0.20 17.44
CA GLU A 29 -1.26 -1.11 17.04
C GLU A 29 -0.55 -0.62 15.76
N MET A 30 -1.31 -0.21 14.74
CA MET A 30 -0.72 0.28 13.49
C MET A 30 0.01 1.61 13.70
N GLN A 31 -0.45 2.47 14.60
CA GLN A 31 0.26 3.70 14.96
C GLN A 31 1.59 3.40 15.65
N GLU A 32 1.61 2.47 16.61
CA GLU A 32 2.85 2.04 17.29
C GLU A 32 3.86 1.48 16.29
N LEU A 33 3.43 0.57 15.41
CA LEU A 33 4.27 -0.01 14.35
C LEU A 33 4.76 1.06 13.36
N PHE A 34 3.93 2.04 13.01
CA PHE A 34 4.35 3.15 12.15
C PHE A 34 5.54 3.90 12.76
N TYR A 35 5.46 4.27 14.04
CA TYR A 35 6.57 4.95 14.72
C TYR A 35 7.81 4.07 14.87
N GLU A 36 7.64 2.77 15.11
CA GLU A 36 8.76 1.82 15.12
C GLU A 36 9.50 1.80 13.77
N HIS A 37 8.75 1.68 12.67
CA HIS A 37 9.32 1.73 11.32
C HIS A 37 10.02 3.07 11.02
N VAL A 38 9.43 4.20 11.42
CA VAL A 38 10.08 5.52 11.29
C VAL A 38 11.39 5.58 12.07
N ASN A 39 11.41 5.10 13.32
CA ASN A 39 12.62 5.07 14.15
C ASN A 39 13.71 4.16 13.57
N ASN A 40 13.31 3.14 12.81
CA ASN A 40 14.20 2.25 12.08
C ASN A 40 14.60 2.79 10.68
N ASN A 41 14.28 4.04 10.35
CA ASN A 41 14.55 4.69 9.06
C ASN A 41 13.90 3.99 7.86
N VAL A 42 12.76 3.35 8.06
CA VAL A 42 11.97 2.76 6.97
C VAL A 42 11.20 3.86 6.25
N ASN A 43 11.22 3.82 4.92
CA ASN A 43 10.42 4.71 4.08
C ASN A 43 9.09 4.06 3.68
N PHE A 44 8.08 4.88 3.40
CA PHE A 44 6.76 4.42 2.99
C PHE A 44 6.36 4.91 1.60
N VAL A 45 5.75 4.03 0.83
CA VAL A 45 5.04 4.33 -0.41
C VAL A 45 3.54 4.17 -0.17
N LEU A 46 2.74 5.11 -0.67
CA LEU A 46 1.29 4.94 -0.81
C LEU A 46 0.99 4.45 -2.23
N PRO A 47 0.60 3.17 -2.41
CA PRO A 47 0.17 2.66 -3.70
C PRO A 47 -1.06 3.43 -4.20
N ILE A 48 -1.19 3.58 -5.51
CA ILE A 48 -2.33 4.31 -6.10
C ILE A 48 -3.65 3.61 -5.75
N THR A 49 -3.68 2.28 -5.75
CA THR A 49 -4.89 1.53 -5.37
C THR A 49 -5.28 1.76 -3.93
N SER A 50 -4.32 1.79 -2.99
CA SER A 50 -4.60 2.06 -1.59
C SER A 50 -5.14 3.47 -1.34
N ILE A 51 -4.68 4.45 -2.11
CA ILE A 51 -5.24 5.81 -2.13
C ILE A 51 -6.70 5.77 -2.59
N ILE A 52 -6.99 5.11 -3.72
CA ILE A 52 -8.33 5.05 -4.31
C ILE A 52 -9.31 4.35 -3.37
N GLU A 53 -8.95 3.18 -2.84
CA GLU A 53 -9.82 2.39 -1.96
C GLU A 53 -10.08 3.10 -0.64
N THR A 54 -9.04 3.65 -0.01
CA THR A 54 -9.17 4.40 1.24
C THR A 54 -10.03 5.64 1.07
N GLY A 55 -9.84 6.39 -0.02
CA GLY A 55 -10.67 7.55 -0.34
C GLY A 55 -12.15 7.19 -0.49
N ASN A 56 -12.44 6.09 -1.19
CA ASN A 56 -13.81 5.57 -1.32
C ASN A 56 -14.39 5.13 0.03
N PHE A 57 -13.61 4.42 0.85
CA PHE A 57 -14.06 4.03 2.18
C PHE A 57 -14.37 5.22 3.08
N ILE A 58 -13.54 6.26 3.07
CA ILE A 58 -13.83 7.50 3.81
C ILE A 58 -15.12 8.16 3.28
N GLN A 59 -15.29 8.27 1.97
CA GLN A 59 -16.47 8.89 1.37
C GLN A 59 -17.77 8.17 1.79
N GLN A 60 -17.73 6.84 1.87
CA GLN A 60 -18.87 5.96 2.14
C GLN A 60 -19.08 5.63 3.62
N CYS A 61 -18.11 5.92 4.50
CA CYS A 61 -18.20 5.55 5.91
C CYS A 61 -19.32 6.28 6.67
N THR A 62 -19.76 5.66 7.76
CA THR A 62 -20.61 6.29 8.77
C THR A 62 -19.74 6.65 9.99
N GLY A 63 -19.85 7.89 10.50
CA GLY A 63 -19.03 8.39 11.60
C GLY A 63 -18.34 9.71 11.27
N ASP A 64 -17.21 9.98 11.93
CA ASP A 64 -16.45 11.22 11.74
C ASP A 64 -15.62 11.19 10.45
N ARG A 65 -16.32 11.32 9.33
CA ARG A 65 -15.73 11.40 7.99
C ARG A 65 -14.85 12.63 7.80
N TYR A 66 -15.14 13.73 8.50
CA TYR A 66 -14.37 14.97 8.37
C TYR A 66 -12.96 14.79 8.92
N ALA A 67 -12.83 14.20 10.12
CA ALA A 67 -11.53 13.91 10.69
C ALA A 67 -10.73 12.92 9.83
N ALA A 68 -11.37 11.84 9.35
CA ALA A 68 -10.71 10.85 8.49
C ALA A 68 -10.23 11.48 7.16
N ALA A 69 -11.07 12.30 6.51
CA ALA A 69 -10.69 13.00 5.28
C ALA A 69 -9.53 13.98 5.50
N ASN A 70 -9.48 14.68 6.63
CA ASN A 70 -8.36 15.56 6.96
C ASN A 70 -7.05 14.80 7.17
N ARG A 71 -7.08 13.64 7.83
CA ARG A 71 -5.89 12.77 7.98
C ARG A 71 -5.43 12.24 6.63
N PHE A 72 -6.37 11.82 5.80
CA PHE A 72 -6.07 11.36 4.44
C PHE A 72 -5.41 12.45 3.61
N ARG A 73 -5.95 13.68 3.62
CA ARG A 73 -5.32 14.85 2.99
C ARG A 73 -3.87 15.04 3.47
N MET A 74 -3.63 14.99 4.78
CA MET A 74 -2.28 15.15 5.34
C MET A 74 -1.31 14.05 4.87
N ALA A 75 -1.77 12.80 4.77
CA ALA A 75 -0.96 11.71 4.25
C ALA A 75 -0.61 11.90 2.76
N LEU A 76 -1.57 12.36 1.95
CA LEU A 76 -1.35 12.67 0.54
C LEU A 76 -0.37 13.84 0.34
N GLU A 77 -0.50 14.90 1.16
CA GLU A 77 0.44 16.04 1.13
C GLU A 77 1.86 15.59 1.48
N ALA A 78 2.02 14.80 2.56
CA ALA A 78 3.33 14.31 2.97
C ALA A 78 3.98 13.42 1.89
N ALA A 79 3.20 12.56 1.22
CA ALA A 79 3.67 11.75 0.10
C ALA A 79 4.03 12.60 -1.12
N ALA A 80 3.21 13.60 -1.46
CA ALA A 80 3.45 14.49 -2.60
C ALA A 80 4.71 15.34 -2.42
N GLU A 81 5.00 15.79 -1.20
CA GLU A 81 6.21 16.53 -0.85
C GLU A 81 7.47 15.65 -0.77
N SER A 82 7.32 14.32 -0.83
CA SER A 82 8.41 13.35 -0.60
C SER A 82 9.17 13.65 0.70
N SER A 83 8.43 14.04 1.74
CA SER A 83 8.99 14.35 3.05
C SER A 83 9.19 13.05 3.83
N PRO A 84 10.42 12.70 4.27
CA PRO A 84 10.66 11.49 5.03
C PRO A 84 9.68 11.35 6.21
N PRO A 85 9.10 10.16 6.43
CA PRO A 85 9.46 8.87 5.84
C PRO A 85 8.82 8.57 4.46
N TRP A 86 8.08 9.50 3.85
CA TRP A 86 7.35 9.24 2.61
C TRP A 86 8.22 9.36 1.37
N VAL A 87 8.07 8.42 0.44
CA VAL A 87 8.71 8.45 -0.88
C VAL A 87 7.69 8.27 -1.99
N ILE A 88 7.81 9.07 -3.05
CA ILE A 88 6.96 8.91 -4.23
C ILE A 88 7.53 7.83 -5.16
N HIS A 89 6.69 6.87 -5.52
CA HIS A 89 6.91 5.98 -6.65
C HIS A 89 6.20 6.55 -7.88
N ARG A 90 6.96 6.80 -8.94
CA ARG A 90 6.39 7.15 -10.24
C ARG A 90 6.13 5.84 -10.99
N MET A 91 4.88 5.43 -11.02
CA MET A 91 4.41 4.31 -11.84
C MET A 91 3.81 4.86 -13.14
N ASN A 92 4.02 4.12 -14.23
CA ASN A 92 3.34 4.37 -15.50
C ASN A 92 2.17 3.40 -15.62
N TRP A 93 0.96 3.94 -15.83
CA TRP A 93 -0.19 3.13 -16.19
C TRP A 93 -0.15 2.90 -17.71
N ASP A 94 0.55 1.86 -18.13
CA ASP A 94 0.86 1.53 -19.52
C ASP A 94 0.50 0.07 -19.87
N GLU A 95 0.80 -0.32 -21.11
CA GLU A 95 0.56 -1.66 -21.64
C GLU A 95 1.30 -2.74 -20.83
N GLU A 96 2.50 -2.44 -20.32
CA GLU A 96 3.28 -3.31 -19.46
C GLU A 96 2.57 -3.57 -18.13
N PHE A 97 2.05 -2.52 -17.47
CA PHE A 97 1.27 -2.67 -16.24
C PHE A 97 0.04 -3.56 -16.47
N ILE A 98 -0.72 -3.32 -17.54
CA ILE A 98 -1.93 -4.10 -17.86
C ILE A 98 -1.56 -5.57 -18.13
N THR A 99 -0.45 -5.80 -18.84
CA THR A 99 0.02 -7.16 -19.14
C THR A 99 0.46 -7.89 -17.87
N ALA A 100 1.20 -7.23 -16.99
CA ALA A 100 1.60 -7.77 -15.68
C ALA A 100 0.37 -8.10 -14.83
N LEU A 101 -0.63 -7.21 -14.80
CA LEU A 101 -1.89 -7.43 -14.09
C LEU A 101 -2.63 -8.66 -14.61
N ILE A 102 -2.77 -8.83 -15.93
CA ILE A 102 -3.40 -10.02 -16.52
C ILE A 102 -2.63 -11.30 -16.15
N ALA A 103 -1.30 -11.24 -16.19
CA ALA A 103 -0.43 -12.35 -15.83
C ALA A 103 -0.43 -12.67 -14.33
N GLY A 104 -0.93 -11.75 -13.48
CA GLY A 104 -0.87 -11.83 -12.03
C GLY A 104 0.55 -11.60 -11.46
N ASP A 105 1.40 -10.92 -12.24
CA ASP A 105 2.73 -10.48 -11.85
C ASP A 105 3.61 -11.58 -11.23
N SER A 106 4.29 -11.31 -10.10
CA SER A 106 5.18 -12.25 -9.42
C SER A 106 4.48 -13.41 -8.69
N THR A 107 3.15 -13.47 -8.72
CA THR A 107 2.39 -14.48 -7.95
C THR A 107 2.48 -15.90 -8.53
N GLY A 108 2.96 -16.05 -9.76
CA GLY A 108 3.02 -17.34 -10.45
C GLY A 108 1.67 -17.88 -10.92
N SER A 109 0.58 -17.10 -10.84
CA SER A 109 -0.74 -17.46 -11.36
C SER A 109 -1.48 -16.25 -11.92
N THR A 110 -2.44 -16.48 -12.82
CA THR A 110 -3.08 -15.40 -13.59
C THR A 110 -4.14 -14.65 -12.79
N LEU A 111 -4.50 -13.45 -13.27
CA LEU A 111 -5.64 -12.68 -12.74
C LEU A 111 -6.94 -13.51 -12.66
N VAL A 112 -7.21 -14.30 -13.70
CA VAL A 112 -8.40 -15.16 -13.74
C VAL A 112 -8.35 -16.21 -12.62
N HIS A 113 -7.18 -16.80 -12.36
CA HIS A 113 -7.01 -17.77 -11.28
C HIS A 113 -7.28 -17.11 -9.91
N HIS A 114 -6.68 -15.95 -9.65
CA HIS A 114 -6.88 -15.21 -8.41
C HIS A 114 -8.35 -14.87 -8.17
N PHE A 115 -9.04 -14.33 -9.17
CA PHE A 115 -10.42 -13.86 -9.01
C PHE A 115 -11.40 -15.01 -8.82
N THR A 116 -11.25 -16.08 -9.61
CA THR A 116 -12.16 -17.24 -9.55
C THR A 116 -11.99 -18.06 -8.27
N ASN A 117 -10.78 -18.08 -7.70
CA ASN A 117 -10.49 -18.76 -6.44
C ASN A 117 -10.56 -17.84 -5.21
N LYS A 118 -10.93 -16.56 -5.41
CA LYS A 118 -11.00 -15.53 -4.36
C LYS A 118 -9.70 -15.41 -3.56
N LEU A 119 -8.57 -15.46 -4.25
CA LEU A 119 -7.23 -15.28 -3.66
C LEU A 119 -6.93 -13.79 -3.52
N LEU A 120 -6.38 -13.16 -4.54
CA LEU A 120 -6.09 -11.72 -4.57
C LEU A 120 -7.08 -10.96 -5.47
N GLY A 121 -7.41 -9.73 -5.09
CA GLY A 121 -8.18 -8.78 -5.88
C GLY A 121 -7.33 -7.99 -6.86
N ALA A 122 -7.98 -7.17 -7.70
CA ALA A 122 -7.28 -6.28 -8.63
C ALA A 122 -6.40 -5.24 -7.89
N GLY A 123 -6.88 -4.76 -6.73
CA GLY A 123 -6.14 -3.84 -5.87
C GLY A 123 -4.84 -4.45 -5.38
N ASP A 124 -4.92 -5.65 -4.79
CA ASP A 124 -3.79 -6.43 -4.31
C ASP A 124 -2.73 -6.68 -5.39
N LEU A 125 -3.17 -7.16 -6.58
CA LEU A 125 -2.28 -7.40 -7.71
C LEU A 125 -1.60 -6.11 -8.18
N SER A 126 -2.30 -4.98 -8.15
CA SER A 126 -1.73 -3.69 -8.51
C SER A 126 -0.65 -3.24 -7.54
N ILE A 127 -0.82 -3.48 -6.23
CA ILE A 127 0.20 -3.18 -5.21
C ILE A 127 1.46 -4.01 -5.46
N LEU A 128 1.30 -5.30 -5.78
CA LEU A 128 2.44 -6.18 -6.12
C LEU A 128 3.22 -5.66 -7.32
N ILE A 129 2.53 -5.27 -8.39
CA ILE A 129 3.15 -4.72 -9.60
C ILE A 129 3.88 -3.42 -9.29
N GLU A 130 3.23 -2.48 -8.57
CA GLU A 130 3.87 -1.22 -8.19
C GLU A 130 5.13 -1.46 -7.32
N ARG A 131 5.07 -2.41 -6.39
CA ARG A 131 6.21 -2.80 -5.55
C ARG A 131 7.34 -3.39 -6.38
N ASP A 132 7.05 -4.32 -7.29
CA ASP A 132 8.07 -5.05 -8.05
C ASP A 132 8.76 -4.14 -9.07
N LEU A 133 8.00 -3.21 -9.69
CA LEU A 133 8.57 -2.14 -10.52
C LEU A 133 9.44 -1.17 -9.70
N PHE A 134 9.04 -0.83 -8.49
CA PHE A 134 9.86 -0.01 -7.59
C PHE A 134 11.16 -0.73 -7.19
N ALA A 135 11.07 -2.02 -6.82
CA ALA A 135 12.22 -2.84 -6.43
C ALA A 135 13.22 -3.01 -7.58
N ALA A 136 12.73 -3.20 -8.82
CA ALA A 136 13.58 -3.33 -10.00
C ALA A 136 14.31 -2.03 -10.39
N SER A 137 13.77 -0.86 -10.03
CA SER A 137 14.28 0.44 -10.49
C SER A 137 15.22 1.16 -9.51
N ARG A 138 15.40 0.66 -8.28
CA ARG A 138 16.20 1.33 -7.25
C ARG A 138 17.12 0.38 -6.48
N ALA A 139 18.30 0.86 -6.12
CA ALA A 139 19.18 0.20 -5.15
C ALA A 139 18.73 0.52 -3.72
N VAL A 140 17.63 -0.10 -3.29
CA VAL A 140 17.09 -0.05 -1.92
C VAL A 140 17.48 -1.29 -1.11
N GLY A 141 17.24 -1.28 0.21
CA GLY A 141 17.57 -2.40 1.10
C GLY A 141 16.61 -3.56 0.86
N SER A 142 15.44 -3.53 1.51
CA SER A 142 14.29 -4.37 1.19
C SER A 142 13.11 -3.55 0.68
N VAL A 143 12.27 -4.16 -0.16
CA VAL A 143 10.95 -3.62 -0.54
C VAL A 143 9.89 -4.64 -0.17
N GLU A 144 8.98 -4.28 0.72
CA GLU A 144 7.92 -5.18 1.18
C GLU A 144 6.55 -4.48 1.15
N ILE A 145 5.48 -5.27 1.27
CA ILE A 145 4.12 -4.77 1.51
C ILE A 145 3.84 -4.78 3.00
N TRP A 146 3.30 -3.69 3.52
CA TRP A 146 2.73 -3.64 4.85
C TRP A 146 1.21 -3.74 4.77
N THR A 147 0.69 -4.90 5.14
CA THR A 147 -0.74 -5.24 5.12
C THR A 147 -1.14 -6.00 6.39
N ILE A 148 -2.44 -5.99 6.72
CA ILE A 148 -3.05 -6.91 7.68
C ILE A 148 -3.92 -7.99 7.01
N ASP A 149 -4.01 -7.98 5.67
CA ASP A 149 -4.67 -9.04 4.89
C ASP A 149 -3.74 -10.24 4.75
N GLU A 150 -4.15 -11.39 5.28
CA GLU A 150 -3.33 -12.62 5.30
C GLU A 150 -3.00 -13.15 3.89
N LYS A 151 -3.86 -12.92 2.90
CA LYS A 151 -3.63 -13.40 1.54
C LYS A 151 -2.59 -12.54 0.85
N LEU A 152 -2.70 -11.22 0.95
CA LEU A 152 -1.68 -10.32 0.41
C LEU A 152 -0.35 -10.48 1.16
N ASP A 153 -0.38 -10.73 2.47
CA ASP A 153 0.82 -10.96 3.29
C ASP A 153 1.64 -12.18 2.84
N SER A 154 0.98 -13.21 2.29
CA SER A 154 1.69 -14.37 1.72
C SER A 154 2.61 -14.01 0.54
N TYR A 155 2.41 -12.85 -0.07
CA TYR A 155 3.24 -12.27 -1.12
C TYR A 155 4.03 -11.05 -0.63
N ARG A 156 4.22 -10.84 0.69
CA ARG A 156 4.82 -9.63 1.29
C ARG A 156 6.12 -9.17 0.61
N ARG A 157 6.99 -10.09 0.26
CA ARG A 157 8.32 -9.83 -0.31
C ARG A 157 8.33 -10.07 -1.81
N ALA A 158 9.12 -9.27 -2.51
CA ALA A 158 9.52 -9.54 -3.89
C ALA A 158 10.55 -10.68 -3.95
#